data_AF-A0A7S1W7K5-F1
#
_entry.id   AF-A0A7S1W7K5-F1
#
_cell.length_a   1.000
_cell.length_b   1.000
_cell.length_c   1.000
_cell.angle_alpha   90.00
_cell.angle_beta   90.00
_cell.angle_gamma   90.00
#
_symmetry.space_group_name_H-M   'P 1'
#
loop_
_entity.id
_entity.type
_entity.pdbx_description
1 polymer ?
#
loop_
_entity_poly.entity_id
_entity_poly.type
_entity_poly.pdbx_seq_one_letter_code
_entity_poly.pdbx_strand_id
1 'polypeptide(L)'
;AGLCANAARGRSARCPWGRRRPRMARLVARASLLDDDWDEVGGDAGKDDAFWKGISETPPPGQINSFAEGADFATAQLFAATRTFAVAPWSADVKAKPIFAVSDATGNVAQKLAETTFMQFGSSEKAKVRVLSGVSDEGAVRDVVAEAAKMAPPGSLAIERSGALVLYTVADPALGSVLAGEASRRGVPCIDALEPVLMAFERCFSLSRDGLVGLPPEGTAPGQAESIEGSGTRSGGAGGAAAEDGKEGRKPRTVFAVSDSSGGNAYGMVCAALRRFSSIPVQCVTLCKEVRSLEQINHIAQEALATGSPVVFTFASPGMSRFMRQQCERGGVHYADVFQPLVLAFEKYLDYPPVGVPGGHDLSGDYSHDWDVLPVGL
;
A
#
# COMPACT_ATOMS: atom_id res chain seq x y z
N ALA A 1 28.44 -24.82 55.57
CA ALA A 1 28.55 -24.51 54.13
C ALA A 1 27.26 -24.97 53.47
N GLY A 2 26.30 -24.05 53.32
CA GLY A 2 24.91 -24.34 52.99
C GLY A 2 24.58 -24.06 51.53
N LEU A 3 23.80 -24.96 50.94
CA LEU A 3 23.16 -24.88 49.63
C LEU A 3 22.24 -23.65 49.52
N CYS A 4 22.28 -22.97 48.38
CA CYS A 4 21.16 -22.16 47.88
C CYS A 4 21.14 -22.20 46.35
N ALA A 5 20.14 -22.92 45.82
CA ALA A 5 19.68 -22.87 44.44
C ALA A 5 18.26 -22.27 44.45
N ASN A 6 18.02 -21.23 43.63
CA ASN A 6 16.75 -20.62 43.20
C ASN A 6 17.14 -19.31 42.48
N ALA A 7 16.53 -18.79 41.42
CA ALA A 7 15.33 -18.98 40.61
C ALA A 7 15.70 -18.40 39.21
N ALA A 8 14.98 -18.52 38.09
CA ALA A 8 13.57 -18.26 37.89
C ALA A 8 13.14 -18.78 36.50
N ARG A 9 11.93 -19.34 36.44
CA ARG A 9 11.24 -19.72 35.20
C ARG A 9 10.39 -18.53 34.73
N GLY A 10 10.71 -17.98 33.56
CA GLY A 10 9.86 -17.02 32.85
C GLY A 10 8.70 -17.72 32.13
N ARG A 11 7.47 -17.30 32.42
CA ARG A 11 6.24 -17.82 31.82
C ARG A 11 6.03 -17.18 30.45
N SER A 12 5.95 -18.00 29.40
CA SER A 12 5.51 -17.63 28.06
C SER A 12 3.99 -17.38 28.07
N ALA A 13 3.58 -16.19 27.65
CA ALA A 13 2.19 -15.82 27.45
C ALA A 13 1.65 -16.51 26.19
N ARG A 14 0.69 -17.43 26.37
CA ARG A 14 -0.04 -18.08 25.27
C ARG A 14 -1.20 -17.18 24.84
N CYS A 15 -1.32 -16.90 23.54
CA CYS A 15 -2.47 -16.24 22.93
C CYS A 15 -3.74 -17.11 23.06
N PRO A 16 -4.89 -16.56 23.53
CA PRO A 16 -6.11 -17.33 23.71
C PRO A 16 -7.05 -17.15 22.50
N TRP A 17 -6.82 -17.87 21.41
CA TRP A 17 -7.81 -17.97 20.33
C TRP A 17 -8.60 -19.29 20.47
N GLY A 18 -9.52 -19.27 21.44
CA GLY A 18 -10.58 -20.29 21.56
C GLY A 18 -11.74 -19.94 20.63
N ARG A 19 -11.99 -20.81 19.65
CA ARG A 19 -13.08 -20.71 18.66
C ARG A 19 -14.43 -20.49 19.33
N ARG A 20 -15.07 -19.35 19.09
CA ARG A 20 -16.53 -19.20 19.17
C ARG A 20 -17.04 -18.61 17.85
N ARG A 21 -17.76 -19.43 17.08
CA ARG A 21 -18.50 -18.98 15.89
C ARG A 21 -19.77 -18.26 16.33
N PRO A 22 -20.03 -17.02 15.91
CA PRO A 22 -21.37 -16.44 16.01
C PRO A 22 -22.27 -17.00 14.90
N ARG A 23 -23.51 -17.30 15.25
CA ARG A 23 -24.60 -17.57 14.29
C ARG A 23 -24.93 -16.25 13.58
N MET A 24 -24.69 -16.18 12.28
CA MET A 24 -25.19 -15.11 11.40
C MET A 24 -26.70 -15.25 11.23
N ALA A 25 -27.45 -14.28 11.74
CA ALA A 25 -28.85 -14.07 11.37
C ALA A 25 -28.89 -13.36 10.01
N ARG A 26 -29.70 -13.90 9.10
CA ARG A 26 -29.99 -13.30 7.79
C ARG A 26 -30.75 -11.99 7.99
N LEU A 27 -30.20 -10.90 7.46
CA LEU A 27 -30.94 -9.68 7.17
C LEU A 27 -30.71 -9.37 5.70
N VAL A 28 -31.71 -9.72 4.90
CA VAL A 28 -31.87 -9.25 3.53
C VAL A 28 -32.53 -7.88 3.64
N ALA A 29 -31.83 -6.83 3.24
CA ALA A 29 -32.42 -5.54 3.00
C ALA A 29 -31.92 -5.02 1.65
N ARG A 30 -32.91 -4.69 0.83
CA ARG A 30 -32.89 -4.28 -0.56
C ARG A 30 -32.60 -2.77 -0.60
N ALA A 31 -31.65 -2.34 -1.41
CA ALA A 31 -31.45 -0.92 -1.72
C ALA A 31 -31.21 -0.78 -3.23
N SER A 32 -32.31 -0.58 -3.94
CA SER A 32 -32.34 0.14 -5.21
C SER A 32 -32.71 1.57 -4.86
N LEU A 33 -32.03 2.55 -5.47
CA LEU A 33 -32.41 3.94 -5.74
C LEU A 33 -31.17 4.83 -5.61
N LEU A 34 -30.75 5.40 -6.75
CA LEU A 34 -30.19 6.75 -6.98
C LEU A 34 -29.36 6.72 -8.27
N ASP A 35 -30.07 6.74 -9.40
CA ASP A 35 -29.63 7.39 -10.63
C ASP A 35 -30.41 8.72 -10.70
N ASP A 36 -29.85 9.69 -11.44
CA ASP A 36 -30.39 11.02 -11.77
C ASP A 36 -29.99 12.19 -10.85
N ASP A 37 -28.95 12.94 -11.27
CA ASP A 37 -28.96 14.40 -11.51
C ASP A 37 -27.53 14.96 -11.58
N TRP A 38 -26.96 14.95 -12.79
CA TRP A 38 -25.80 15.74 -13.17
C TRP A 38 -26.00 16.22 -14.60
N ASP A 39 -26.71 17.33 -14.78
CA ASP A 39 -26.71 18.12 -16.01
C ASP A 39 -26.64 19.62 -15.67
N GLU A 40 -26.04 20.36 -16.60
CA GLU A 40 -25.88 21.83 -16.67
C GLU A 40 -24.59 22.46 -16.12
N VAL A 41 -23.47 22.19 -16.80
CA VAL A 41 -22.55 23.29 -17.17
C VAL A 41 -22.27 23.20 -18.67
N GLY A 42 -22.82 24.16 -19.41
CA GLY A 42 -22.72 24.26 -20.86
C GLY A 42 -21.30 24.53 -21.35
N GLY A 43 -20.82 23.63 -22.22
CA GLY A 43 -19.66 23.81 -23.07
C GLY A 43 -19.88 23.04 -24.36
N ASP A 44 -20.11 23.77 -25.45
CA ASP A 44 -20.35 23.26 -26.80
C ASP A 44 -19.13 22.46 -27.29
N ALA A 45 -19.23 21.13 -27.22
CA ALA A 45 -18.27 20.19 -27.78
C ALA A 45 -19.04 19.11 -28.54
N GLY A 46 -18.61 18.87 -29.78
CA GLY A 46 -19.33 18.13 -30.80
C GLY A 46 -19.76 16.71 -30.40
N LYS A 47 -20.97 16.39 -30.86
CA LYS A 47 -21.66 15.09 -30.87
C LYS A 47 -20.74 13.90 -31.15
N ASP A 48 -20.60 13.02 -30.17
CA ASP A 48 -20.19 11.61 -30.34
C ASP A 48 -20.87 10.73 -29.26
N ASP A 49 -22.20 10.77 -29.19
CA ASP A 49 -23.02 10.02 -28.22
C ASP A 49 -23.27 8.54 -28.60
N ALA A 50 -22.49 7.99 -29.54
CA ALA A 50 -22.61 6.59 -29.96
C ALA A 50 -21.82 5.61 -29.08
N PHE A 51 -20.87 6.09 -28.26
CA PHE A 51 -19.95 5.22 -27.52
C PHE A 51 -20.52 4.73 -26.17
N TRP A 52 -21.30 5.54 -25.47
CA TRP A 52 -21.72 5.26 -24.09
C TRP A 52 -23.07 4.53 -23.97
N LYS A 53 -23.91 4.51 -25.01
CA LYS A 53 -25.18 3.77 -25.01
C LYS A 53 -25.06 2.24 -25.00
N GLY A 54 -23.85 1.69 -25.11
CA GLY A 54 -23.59 0.24 -25.09
C GLY A 54 -23.17 -0.34 -23.73
N ILE A 55 -23.09 0.45 -22.66
CA ILE A 55 -22.50 0.00 -21.37
C ILE A 55 -23.58 -0.46 -20.36
N SER A 56 -24.86 -0.28 -20.67
CA SER A 56 -25.99 -0.70 -19.80
C SER A 56 -26.51 -2.11 -20.09
N GLU A 57 -25.91 -2.86 -21.02
CA GLU A 57 -26.32 -4.25 -21.27
C GLU A 57 -25.52 -5.19 -20.37
N THR A 58 -26.22 -6.10 -19.70
CA THR A 58 -25.60 -7.25 -19.03
C THR A 58 -24.57 -7.86 -19.98
N PRO A 59 -23.29 -8.01 -19.57
CA PRO A 59 -22.24 -8.46 -20.47
C PRO A 59 -22.64 -9.82 -21.05
N PRO A 60 -22.46 -10.04 -22.36
CA PRO A 60 -22.82 -11.31 -22.97
C PRO A 60 -22.12 -12.46 -22.23
N PRO A 61 -22.80 -13.60 -22.02
CA PRO A 61 -22.21 -14.75 -21.33
C PRO A 61 -20.91 -15.14 -22.04
N GLY A 62 -19.78 -15.01 -21.32
CA GLY A 62 -18.44 -15.21 -21.86
C GLY A 62 -17.48 -14.01 -21.77
N GLN A 63 -17.90 -12.87 -21.24
CA GLN A 63 -16.99 -11.72 -21.05
C GLN A 63 -16.14 -11.77 -19.76
N ILE A 64 -14.86 -11.45 -19.95
CA ILE A 64 -13.63 -11.77 -19.19
C ILE A 64 -13.49 -11.07 -17.82
N ASN A 65 -14.48 -10.28 -17.36
CA ASN A 65 -14.27 -9.34 -16.25
C ASN A 65 -15.05 -9.64 -14.96
N SER A 66 -15.79 -10.75 -14.87
CA SER A 66 -16.47 -11.15 -13.63
C SER A 66 -15.73 -12.30 -12.96
N PHE A 67 -14.98 -12.00 -11.90
CA PHE A 67 -14.63 -13.02 -10.91
C PHE A 67 -15.92 -13.47 -10.24
N ALA A 68 -16.48 -14.59 -10.69
CA ALA A 68 -17.63 -15.20 -10.05
C ALA A 68 -17.23 -15.65 -8.63
N GLU A 69 -18.09 -15.38 -7.65
CA GLU A 69 -17.93 -15.86 -6.28
C GLU A 69 -17.88 -17.40 -6.30
N GLY A 70 -16.73 -17.98 -5.93
CA GLY A 70 -16.49 -19.43 -5.96
C GLY A 70 -15.60 -19.95 -7.11
N ALA A 71 -15.01 -19.08 -7.93
CA ALA A 71 -13.97 -19.50 -8.89
C ALA A 71 -12.72 -20.02 -8.15
N ASP A 72 -12.24 -21.21 -8.52
CA ASP A 72 -11.03 -21.76 -7.91
C ASP A 72 -9.76 -21.02 -8.39
N PHE A 73 -8.69 -21.18 -7.62
CA PHE A 73 -7.41 -20.51 -7.90
C PHE A 73 -6.76 -20.97 -9.21
N ALA A 74 -7.00 -22.23 -9.64
CA ALA A 74 -6.49 -22.74 -10.91
C ALA A 74 -7.16 -22.06 -12.11
N THR A 75 -8.42 -21.66 -11.96
CA THR A 75 -9.19 -20.94 -12.98
C THR A 75 -8.76 -19.48 -13.07
N ALA A 76 -8.41 -18.86 -11.93
CA ALA A 76 -7.85 -17.50 -11.89
C ALA A 76 -6.45 -17.41 -12.52
N GLN A 77 -5.63 -18.47 -12.43
CA GLN A 77 -4.33 -18.54 -13.10
C GLN A 77 -4.45 -18.44 -14.63
N LEU A 78 -5.52 -18.98 -15.23
CA LEU A 78 -5.71 -18.94 -16.68
C LEU A 78 -5.85 -17.50 -17.23
N PHE A 79 -6.35 -16.57 -16.42
CA PHE A 79 -6.54 -15.17 -16.85
C PHE A 79 -5.25 -14.34 -16.87
N ALA A 80 -4.22 -14.74 -16.12
CA ALA A 80 -2.90 -14.11 -16.21
C ALA A 80 -2.14 -14.54 -17.49
N ALA A 81 -2.60 -15.59 -18.18
CA ALA A 81 -1.86 -16.27 -19.25
C ALA A 81 -2.07 -15.70 -20.66
N THR A 82 -2.90 -14.67 -20.87
CA THR A 82 -3.09 -14.08 -22.22
C THR A 82 -2.05 -13.05 -22.62
N ARG A 83 -1.08 -12.74 -21.75
CA ARG A 83 0.25 -12.34 -22.21
C ARG A 83 1.11 -13.60 -22.20
N THR A 84 1.36 -14.16 -23.37
CA THR A 84 2.51 -15.05 -23.59
C THR A 84 3.77 -14.22 -23.38
N PHE A 85 4.10 -13.93 -22.11
CA PHE A 85 5.43 -13.52 -21.75
C PHE A 85 6.32 -14.67 -22.18
N ALA A 86 7.21 -14.41 -23.13
CA ALA A 86 8.39 -15.25 -23.27
C ALA A 86 8.99 -15.28 -21.86
N VAL A 87 8.85 -16.44 -21.22
CA VAL A 87 9.47 -16.73 -19.94
C VAL A 87 10.96 -16.71 -20.26
N ALA A 88 11.56 -15.51 -20.26
CA ALA A 88 12.98 -15.36 -20.42
C ALA A 88 13.59 -16.30 -19.39
N PRO A 89 14.45 -17.25 -19.79
CA PRO A 89 14.98 -18.22 -18.87
C PRO A 89 15.59 -17.46 -17.71
N TRP A 90 14.98 -17.63 -16.53
CA TRP A 90 15.28 -16.95 -15.27
C TRP A 90 16.71 -17.18 -14.77
N SER A 91 17.54 -17.84 -15.58
CA SER A 91 18.94 -18.17 -15.41
C SER A 91 19.90 -17.08 -15.89
N ALA A 92 19.42 -16.04 -16.57
CA ALA A 92 20.26 -14.88 -16.90
C ALA A 92 20.42 -13.99 -15.67
N ASP A 93 21.62 -13.96 -15.11
CA ASP A 93 21.99 -13.07 -14.01
C ASP A 93 21.63 -11.62 -14.33
N VAL A 94 20.59 -11.09 -13.66
CA VAL A 94 20.27 -9.66 -13.74
C VAL A 94 21.51 -8.87 -13.34
N LYS A 95 22.00 -8.05 -14.26
CA LYS A 95 23.19 -7.23 -14.03
C LYS A 95 22.89 -6.25 -12.91
N ALA A 96 23.50 -6.49 -11.75
CA ALA A 96 23.39 -5.63 -10.58
C ALA A 96 23.75 -4.18 -10.91
N LYS A 97 22.77 -3.29 -10.84
CA LYS A 97 22.94 -1.83 -10.90
C LYS A 97 22.91 -1.26 -9.48
N PRO A 98 23.63 -0.16 -9.19
CA PRO A 98 23.71 0.39 -7.82
C PRO A 98 22.35 0.93 -7.36
N ILE A 99 22.04 0.74 -6.08
CA ILE A 99 20.80 1.23 -5.45
C ILE A 99 21.18 1.99 -4.18
N PHE A 100 20.62 3.19 -4.01
CA PHE A 100 20.82 4.04 -2.84
C PHE A 100 19.55 3.97 -1.99
N ALA A 101 19.67 3.47 -0.77
CA ALA A 101 18.62 3.45 0.24
C ALA A 101 18.78 4.68 1.15
N VAL A 102 17.97 5.69 0.92
CA VAL A 102 18.10 7.02 1.54
C VAL A 102 17.06 7.22 2.64
N SER A 103 17.46 7.80 3.76
CA SER A 103 16.53 8.11 4.85
C SER A 103 17.01 9.30 5.68
N ASP A 104 16.04 10.07 6.19
CA ASP A 104 16.24 11.09 7.22
C ASP A 104 16.46 10.49 8.64
N ALA A 105 16.31 9.17 8.78
CA ALA A 105 16.55 8.41 10.01
C ALA A 105 17.67 7.39 9.80
N THR A 106 17.45 6.11 10.13
CA THR A 106 18.50 5.07 10.11
C THR A 106 18.73 4.42 8.74
N GLY A 107 17.77 4.49 7.82
CA GLY A 107 17.86 3.83 6.51
C GLY A 107 17.52 2.33 6.49
N ASN A 108 17.37 1.66 7.64
CA ASN A 108 17.12 0.21 7.71
C ASN A 108 15.86 -0.23 6.94
N VAL A 109 14.80 0.58 6.99
CA VAL A 109 13.54 0.26 6.30
C VAL A 109 13.70 0.40 4.79
N ALA A 110 14.34 1.48 4.32
CA ALA A 110 14.67 1.68 2.92
C ALA A 110 15.57 0.57 2.39
N GLN A 111 16.60 0.18 3.15
CA GLN A 111 17.51 -0.90 2.78
C GLN A 111 16.75 -2.21 2.59
N LYS A 112 15.97 -2.61 3.59
CA LYS A 112 15.26 -3.90 3.56
C LYS A 112 14.21 -3.95 2.47
N LEU A 113 13.53 -2.83 2.20
CA LEU A 113 12.63 -2.70 1.06
C LEU A 113 13.38 -2.88 -0.26
N ALA A 114 14.50 -2.17 -0.46
CA ALA A 114 15.30 -2.29 -1.67
C ALA A 114 15.76 -3.74 -1.91
N GLU A 115 16.28 -4.41 -0.88
CA GLU A 115 16.71 -5.81 -0.95
C GLU A 115 15.53 -6.74 -1.27
N THR A 116 14.40 -6.59 -0.57
CA THR A 116 13.23 -7.46 -0.79
C THR A 116 12.60 -7.24 -2.15
N THR A 117 12.58 -6.00 -2.65
CA THR A 117 12.12 -5.70 -4.00
C THR A 117 13.08 -6.29 -5.03
N PHE A 118 14.40 -6.19 -4.82
CA PHE A 118 15.39 -6.80 -5.70
C PHE A 118 15.25 -8.32 -5.79
N MET A 119 14.79 -8.99 -4.72
CA MET A 119 14.50 -10.43 -4.74
C MET A 119 13.48 -10.83 -5.82
N GLN A 120 12.67 -9.89 -6.34
CA GLN A 120 11.77 -10.16 -7.47
C GLN A 120 12.50 -10.22 -8.82
N PHE A 121 13.79 -9.90 -8.88
CA PHE A 121 14.60 -9.85 -10.10
C PHE A 121 15.88 -10.69 -9.99
N GLY A 122 16.38 -10.96 -8.78
CA GLY A 122 17.56 -11.81 -8.58
C GLY A 122 17.87 -12.05 -7.11
N SER A 123 19.05 -12.60 -6.81
CA SER A 123 19.49 -12.80 -5.41
C SER A 123 19.74 -11.46 -4.70
N SER A 124 19.33 -11.37 -3.44
CA SER A 124 19.49 -10.18 -2.59
C SER A 124 20.96 -9.77 -2.42
N GLU A 125 21.89 -10.72 -2.42
CA GLU A 125 23.34 -10.47 -2.34
C GLU A 125 23.86 -9.63 -3.52
N LYS A 126 23.16 -9.67 -4.66
CA LYS A 126 23.51 -8.91 -5.87
C LYS A 126 22.94 -7.49 -5.86
N ALA A 127 22.04 -7.13 -4.94
CA ALA A 127 21.31 -5.86 -4.98
C ALA A 127 22.21 -4.61 -4.84
N LYS A 128 23.46 -4.74 -4.38
CA LYS A 128 24.44 -3.63 -4.23
C LYS A 128 23.82 -2.37 -3.61
N VAL A 129 23.06 -2.56 -2.53
CA VAL A 129 22.36 -1.48 -1.83
C VAL A 129 23.34 -0.72 -0.96
N ARG A 130 23.41 0.60 -1.15
CA ARG A 130 24.16 1.52 -0.29
C ARG A 130 23.20 2.34 0.55
N VAL A 131 23.38 2.29 1.87
CA VAL A 131 22.53 3.02 2.82
C VAL A 131 23.11 4.39 3.09
N LEU A 132 22.28 5.43 2.96
CA LEU A 132 22.59 6.82 3.28
C LEU A 132 21.54 7.32 4.29
N SER A 133 21.93 7.34 5.55
CA SER A 133 21.11 7.74 6.70
C SER A 133 21.34 9.20 7.09
N GLY A 134 20.45 9.77 7.89
CA GLY A 134 20.56 11.14 8.40
C GLY A 134 20.47 12.23 7.33
N VAL A 135 19.81 11.96 6.21
CA VAL A 135 19.56 12.96 5.16
C VAL A 135 18.40 13.85 5.60
N SER A 136 18.70 14.90 6.36
CA SER A 136 17.70 15.77 7.01
C SER A 136 17.66 17.21 6.48
N ASP A 137 18.46 17.55 5.47
CA ASP A 137 18.48 18.89 4.87
C ASP A 137 18.71 18.84 3.35
N GLU A 138 18.43 19.96 2.67
CA GLU A 138 18.54 20.04 1.22
C GLU A 138 19.97 19.85 0.70
N GLY A 139 20.99 20.23 1.47
CA GLY A 139 22.38 20.06 1.10
C GLY A 139 22.73 18.58 1.02
N ALA A 140 22.39 17.83 2.08
CA ALA A 140 22.55 16.38 2.12
C ALA A 140 21.81 15.69 0.95
N VAL A 141 20.58 16.13 0.64
CA VAL A 141 19.83 15.65 -0.53
C VAL A 141 20.61 15.87 -1.83
N ARG A 142 21.12 17.08 -2.07
CA ARG A 142 21.89 17.40 -3.28
C ARG A 142 23.14 16.55 -3.41
N ASP A 143 23.85 16.32 -2.30
CA ASP A 143 25.05 15.48 -2.29
C ASP A 143 24.73 14.02 -2.62
N VAL A 144 23.69 13.46 -1.99
CA VAL A 144 23.21 12.09 -2.27
C VAL A 144 22.83 11.91 -3.73
N VAL A 145 22.04 12.83 -4.30
CA VAL A 145 21.60 12.70 -5.69
C VAL A 145 22.76 12.95 -6.66
N ALA A 146 23.66 13.89 -6.36
CA ALA A 146 24.87 14.12 -7.16
C ALA A 146 25.77 12.87 -7.17
N GLU A 147 25.87 12.16 -6.05
CA GLU A 147 26.60 10.90 -5.96
C GLU A 147 25.91 9.78 -6.74
N ALA A 148 24.59 9.64 -6.63
CA ALA A 148 23.81 8.68 -7.41
C ALA A 148 23.96 8.92 -8.93
N ALA A 149 23.98 10.17 -9.36
CA ALA A 149 24.18 10.55 -10.77
C ALA A 149 25.57 10.16 -11.30
N LYS A 150 26.63 10.26 -10.48
CA LYS A 150 27.99 9.88 -10.86
C LYS A 150 28.15 8.38 -11.13
N MET A 151 27.22 7.55 -10.66
CA MET A 151 27.24 6.10 -10.89
C MET A 151 26.78 5.70 -12.29
N ALA A 152 26.31 6.65 -13.11
CA ALA A 152 25.97 6.38 -14.51
C ALA A 152 27.23 5.94 -15.29
N PRO A 153 27.17 4.88 -16.11
CA PRO A 153 28.31 4.44 -16.89
C PRO A 153 28.80 5.54 -17.85
N PRO A 154 30.12 5.77 -17.96
CA PRO A 154 30.64 6.73 -18.92
C PRO A 154 30.29 6.28 -20.34
N GLY A 155 29.73 7.19 -21.14
CA GLY A 155 29.37 6.91 -22.54
C GLY A 155 27.99 6.30 -22.78
N SER A 156 27.20 6.01 -21.73
CA SER A 156 25.80 5.60 -21.92
C SER A 156 25.01 6.68 -22.68
N LEU A 157 24.19 6.25 -23.64
CA LEU A 157 23.24 7.11 -24.34
C LEU A 157 22.30 7.76 -23.33
N ALA A 158 21.75 8.94 -23.63
CA ALA A 158 20.88 9.68 -22.69
C ALA A 158 19.73 8.82 -22.11
N ILE A 159 19.29 7.79 -22.82
CA ILE A 159 18.25 6.83 -22.43
C ILE A 159 18.76 5.77 -21.43
N GLU A 160 20.06 5.43 -21.47
CA GLU A 160 20.71 4.43 -20.61
C GLU A 160 21.50 5.06 -19.44
N ARG A 161 21.48 6.40 -19.32
CA ARG A 161 22.16 7.17 -18.27
C ARG A 161 21.47 7.10 -16.91
N SER A 162 20.68 6.08 -16.65
CA SER A 162 20.18 5.86 -15.30
C SER A 162 21.39 5.58 -14.40
N GLY A 163 21.73 6.57 -13.56
CA GLY A 163 22.69 6.42 -12.47
C GLY A 163 22.18 5.41 -11.43
N ALA A 164 22.56 5.56 -10.17
CA ALA A 164 21.97 4.72 -9.13
C ALA A 164 20.47 5.01 -8.95
N LEU A 165 19.66 3.98 -8.71
CA LEU A 165 18.27 4.16 -8.28
C LEU A 165 18.24 4.65 -6.83
N VAL A 166 17.49 5.72 -6.56
CA VAL A 166 17.31 6.25 -5.20
C VAL A 166 15.95 5.82 -4.64
N LEU A 167 15.96 4.84 -3.74
CA LEU A 167 14.78 4.49 -2.93
C LEU A 167 14.88 5.24 -1.60
N TYR A 168 13.90 6.08 -1.28
CA TYR A 168 13.98 6.91 -0.08
C TYR A 168 12.78 6.75 0.86
N THR A 169 13.05 7.01 2.14
CA THR A 169 12.09 7.07 3.23
C THR A 169 12.35 8.33 4.05
N VAL A 170 11.77 9.43 3.61
CA VAL A 170 11.87 10.76 4.23
C VAL A 170 10.47 11.15 4.69
N ALA A 171 10.31 11.63 5.93
CA ALA A 171 8.95 11.95 6.39
C ALA A 171 8.54 13.41 6.18
N ASP A 172 9.52 14.32 6.10
CA ASP A 172 9.26 15.71 5.75
C ASP A 172 8.88 15.80 4.26
N PRO A 173 7.63 16.16 3.93
CA PRO A 173 7.17 16.23 2.55
C PRO A 173 7.91 17.31 1.74
N ALA A 174 8.41 18.37 2.38
CA ALA A 174 9.20 19.40 1.72
C ALA A 174 10.55 18.83 1.28
N LEU A 175 11.23 18.12 2.19
CA LEU A 175 12.50 17.47 1.88
C LEU A 175 12.34 16.35 0.83
N GLY A 176 11.27 15.56 0.91
CA GLY A 176 10.92 14.57 -0.12
C GLY A 176 10.74 15.21 -1.51
N SER A 177 10.05 16.37 -1.56
CA SER A 177 9.87 17.15 -2.79
C SER A 177 11.20 17.67 -3.36
N VAL A 178 12.10 18.14 -2.50
CA VAL A 178 13.45 18.56 -2.91
C VAL A 178 14.25 17.40 -3.49
N LEU A 179 14.18 16.22 -2.86
CA LEU A 179 14.85 15.01 -3.33
C LEU A 179 14.31 14.56 -4.69
N ALA A 180 13.00 14.48 -4.85
CA ALA A 180 12.38 14.15 -6.15
C ALA A 180 12.75 15.16 -7.24
N GLY A 181 12.73 16.46 -6.93
CA GLY A 181 13.08 17.53 -7.86
C GLY A 181 14.56 17.55 -8.27
N GLU A 182 15.48 17.31 -7.34
CA GLU A 182 16.92 17.19 -7.64
C GLU A 182 17.21 15.92 -8.46
N ALA A 183 16.57 14.79 -8.09
CA ALA A 183 16.71 13.52 -8.82
C ALA A 183 16.22 13.66 -10.28
N SER A 184 15.06 14.27 -10.48
CA SER A 184 14.53 14.58 -11.81
C SER A 184 15.48 15.46 -12.63
N ARG A 185 16.00 16.54 -12.04
CA ARG A 185 16.96 17.46 -12.71
C ARG A 185 18.25 16.76 -13.16
N ARG A 186 18.68 15.71 -12.46
CA ARG A 186 19.90 14.96 -12.78
C ARG A 186 19.65 13.68 -13.57
N GLY A 187 18.39 13.37 -13.91
CA GLY A 187 18.04 12.12 -14.57
C GLY A 187 18.27 10.87 -13.70
N VAL A 188 18.22 11.03 -12.37
CA VAL A 188 18.36 9.95 -11.42
C VAL A 188 16.96 9.38 -11.13
N PRO A 189 16.70 8.09 -11.40
CA PRO A 189 15.43 7.49 -11.03
C PRO A 189 15.31 7.45 -9.51
N CYS A 190 14.16 7.87 -8.97
CA CYS A 190 13.90 7.84 -7.55
C CYS A 190 12.48 7.39 -7.22
N ILE A 191 12.27 6.82 -6.04
CA ILE A 191 10.96 6.42 -5.55
C ILE A 191 10.84 6.65 -4.03
N ASP A 192 9.73 7.29 -3.63
CA ASP A 192 9.35 7.43 -2.24
C ASP A 192 8.59 6.18 -1.78
N ALA A 193 9.12 5.50 -0.77
CA ALA A 193 8.45 4.33 -0.21
C ALA A 193 7.52 4.69 0.97
N LEU A 194 7.73 5.82 1.64
CA LEU A 194 7.08 6.18 2.91
C LEU A 194 5.86 7.07 2.72
N GLU A 195 5.89 7.98 1.74
CA GLU A 195 4.82 8.95 1.51
C GLU A 195 3.43 8.31 1.34
N PRO A 196 3.23 7.21 0.58
CA PRO A 196 1.91 6.59 0.45
C PRO A 196 1.32 6.13 1.79
N VAL A 197 2.18 5.69 2.72
CA VAL A 197 1.77 5.24 4.05
C VAL A 197 1.40 6.42 4.93
N LEU A 198 2.19 7.48 4.89
CA LEU A 198 1.92 8.70 5.65
C LEU A 198 0.62 9.36 5.18
N MET A 199 0.38 9.46 3.86
CA MET A 199 -0.88 9.96 3.31
C MET A 199 -2.09 9.13 3.74
N ALA A 200 -1.96 7.79 3.77
CA ALA A 200 -3.03 6.92 4.25
C ALA A 200 -3.36 7.19 5.73
N PHE A 201 -2.34 7.45 6.56
CA PHE A 201 -2.52 7.76 7.98
C PHE A 201 -3.12 9.15 8.19
N GLU A 202 -2.69 10.17 7.45
CA GLU A 202 -3.25 11.52 7.54
C GLU A 202 -4.74 11.51 7.22
N ARG A 203 -5.15 10.83 6.15
CA ARG A 203 -6.56 10.68 5.76
C ARG A 203 -7.36 9.91 6.79
N CYS A 204 -6.85 8.75 7.22
CA CYS A 204 -7.57 7.86 8.13
C CYS A 204 -7.70 8.43 9.54
N PHE A 205 -6.67 9.12 10.03
CA PHE A 205 -6.67 9.64 11.39
C PHE A 205 -7.09 11.09 11.50
N SER A 206 -7.22 11.79 10.36
CA SER A 206 -7.50 13.23 10.26
C SER A 206 -6.45 14.04 11.02
N LEU A 207 -5.18 13.71 10.80
CA LEU A 207 -4.03 14.34 11.46
C LEU A 207 -3.05 14.88 10.45
N SER A 208 -2.42 16.01 10.77
CA SER A 208 -1.26 16.52 10.07
C SER A 208 0.03 15.99 10.72
N ARG A 209 1.05 15.70 9.91
CA ARG A 209 2.40 15.34 10.39
C ARG A 209 3.02 16.43 11.27
N ASP A 210 2.66 17.70 11.06
CA ASP A 210 3.24 18.83 11.78
C ASP A 210 2.66 19.04 13.19
N GLY A 211 1.71 18.20 13.63
CA GLY A 211 1.05 18.33 14.93
C GLY A 211 0.17 19.59 15.08
N LEU A 212 0.23 20.52 14.14
CA LEU A 212 -0.69 21.64 13.98
C LEU A 212 -1.98 21.11 13.38
N VAL A 213 -2.90 20.73 14.26
CA VAL A 213 -4.29 20.49 13.91
C VAL A 213 -4.88 21.81 13.44
N GLY A 214 -5.00 21.98 12.11
CA GLY A 214 -6.14 22.71 11.58
C GLY A 214 -7.36 21.85 11.88
N LEU A 215 -8.17 22.26 12.85
CA LEU A 215 -9.48 21.65 13.07
C LEU A 215 -10.18 21.54 11.71
N PRO A 216 -10.85 20.41 11.39
CA PRO A 216 -11.76 20.41 10.25
C PRO A 216 -12.73 21.58 10.44
N PRO A 217 -13.14 22.29 9.38
CA PRO A 217 -14.25 23.22 9.52
C PRO A 217 -15.45 22.42 10.03
N GLU A 218 -15.78 22.57 11.31
CA GLU A 218 -17.05 22.12 11.87
C GLU A 218 -18.14 22.79 11.03
N GLY A 219 -18.83 22.03 10.18
CA GLY A 219 -20.10 22.51 9.63
C GLY A 219 -20.45 22.14 8.19
N THR A 220 -19.58 21.56 7.37
CA THR A 220 -20.02 21.13 6.03
C THR A 220 -20.64 19.75 6.08
N ALA A 221 -21.85 19.67 6.65
CA ALA A 221 -22.76 18.59 6.34
C ALA A 221 -22.98 18.56 4.81
N PRO A 222 -23.06 17.37 4.18
CA PRO A 222 -23.44 17.28 2.78
C PRO A 222 -24.82 17.93 2.60
N GLY A 223 -24.86 18.92 1.70
CA GLY A 223 -25.94 19.88 1.53
C GLY A 223 -27.31 19.24 1.45
N GLN A 224 -28.17 19.67 2.37
CA GLN A 224 -29.58 19.88 2.11
C GLN A 224 -29.69 20.94 1.01
N ALA A 225 -30.42 20.62 -0.05
CA ALA A 225 -30.79 21.57 -1.09
C ALA A 225 -31.50 22.79 -0.45
N GLU A 226 -31.03 23.98 -0.80
CA GLU A 226 -31.69 25.25 -0.47
C GLU A 226 -33.09 25.27 -1.11
N SER A 227 -34.12 25.12 -0.28
CA SER A 227 -35.46 25.58 -0.60
C SER A 227 -35.58 27.01 -0.08
N ILE A 228 -35.56 27.96 -1.02
CA ILE A 228 -35.82 29.37 -0.76
C ILE A 228 -37.31 29.57 -0.44
N GLU A 229 -37.54 30.38 0.61
CA GLU A 229 -38.74 31.11 1.02
C GLU A 229 -39.86 30.40 1.81
N GLY A 230 -39.89 30.72 3.10
CA GLY A 230 -41.00 30.48 4.02
C GLY A 230 -40.85 31.26 5.32
N SER A 231 -41.11 32.57 5.26
CA SER A 231 -41.14 33.52 6.38
C SER A 231 -41.88 33.00 7.63
N GLY A 232 -41.21 32.99 8.78
CA GLY A 232 -41.82 32.66 10.07
C GLY A 232 -40.96 33.04 11.27
N THR A 233 -41.12 34.28 11.74
CA THR A 233 -40.65 34.78 13.04
C THR A 233 -40.96 33.82 14.19
N ARG A 234 -39.95 33.49 15.02
CA ARG A 234 -40.10 33.39 16.48
C ARG A 234 -38.77 33.48 17.22
N SER A 235 -38.76 34.46 18.12
CA SER A 235 -37.77 34.78 19.14
C SER A 235 -37.74 33.74 20.27
N GLY A 236 -36.55 33.58 20.87
CA GLY A 236 -36.40 33.31 22.30
C GLY A 236 -35.86 31.93 22.64
N GLY A 237 -34.70 31.89 23.29
CA GLY A 237 -34.19 30.67 23.91
C GLY A 237 -32.69 30.70 24.21
N ALA A 238 -32.28 31.59 25.10
CA ALA A 238 -30.95 31.54 25.71
C ALA A 238 -30.81 30.25 26.55
N GLY A 239 -29.77 29.46 26.25
CA GLY A 239 -29.48 28.21 26.94
C GLY A 239 -28.18 27.60 26.45
N GLY A 240 -27.08 28.36 26.58
CA GLY A 240 -25.73 27.88 26.29
C GLY A 240 -25.31 26.81 27.28
N ALA A 241 -25.67 25.56 27.00
CA ALA A 241 -25.04 24.40 27.58
C ALA A 241 -23.70 24.23 26.86
N ALA A 242 -22.61 24.60 27.55
CA ALA A 242 -21.27 24.18 27.16
C ALA A 242 -21.31 22.65 26.99
N ALA A 243 -21.12 22.19 25.75
CA ALA A 243 -20.97 20.79 25.45
C ALA A 243 -19.74 20.31 26.19
N GLU A 244 -19.96 19.71 27.36
CA GLU A 244 -18.95 18.90 28.03
C GLU A 244 -18.56 17.83 27.03
N ASP A 245 -17.38 18.01 26.45
CA ASP A 245 -16.71 17.14 25.50
C ASP A 245 -16.58 15.77 26.18
N GLY A 246 -17.63 14.97 26.00
CA GLY A 246 -17.77 13.66 26.57
C GLY A 246 -16.57 12.84 26.10
N LYS A 247 -15.69 12.52 27.05
CA LYS A 247 -14.68 11.46 26.95
C LYS A 247 -15.36 10.09 26.77
N GLU A 248 -16.23 9.95 25.78
CA GLU A 248 -16.68 8.67 25.30
C GLU A 248 -15.44 7.93 24.81
N GLY A 249 -15.18 6.78 25.42
CA GLY A 249 -13.97 5.99 25.20
C GLY A 249 -13.80 5.65 23.73
N ARG A 250 -13.03 6.47 23.00
CA ARG A 250 -12.65 6.20 21.62
C ARG A 250 -12.02 4.82 21.58
N LYS A 251 -12.65 3.94 20.80
CA LYS A 251 -12.15 2.58 20.60
C LYS A 251 -10.68 2.64 20.16
N PRO A 252 -9.85 1.69 20.64
CA PRO A 252 -8.48 1.53 20.18
C PRO A 252 -8.39 1.63 18.66
N ARG A 253 -7.57 2.55 18.14
CA ARG A 253 -7.27 2.56 16.70
C ARG A 253 -6.20 1.50 16.42
N THR A 254 -6.45 0.69 15.40
CA THR A 254 -5.54 -0.36 14.94
C THR A 254 -5.01 0.01 13.55
N VAL A 255 -3.85 -0.50 13.18
CA VAL A 255 -3.35 -0.46 11.79
C VAL A 255 -3.11 -1.88 11.33
N PHE A 256 -3.58 -2.24 10.13
CA PHE A 256 -3.34 -3.57 9.56
C PHE A 256 -2.09 -3.53 8.68
N ALA A 257 -1.08 -4.33 9.03
CA ALA A 257 0.12 -4.56 8.24
C ALA A 257 0.01 -5.92 7.55
N VAL A 258 -0.17 -5.95 6.23
CA VAL A 258 -0.57 -7.16 5.49
C VAL A 258 0.51 -7.58 4.49
N SER A 259 0.79 -8.89 4.40
CA SER A 259 1.74 -9.42 3.42
C SER A 259 1.45 -10.86 3.05
N ASP A 260 1.80 -11.23 1.82
CA ASP A 260 1.88 -12.62 1.36
C ASP A 260 3.09 -13.39 1.90
N SER A 261 4.05 -12.73 2.54
CA SER A 261 5.26 -13.33 3.13
C SER A 261 5.31 -13.05 4.64
N SER A 262 6.50 -12.78 5.17
CA SER A 262 6.73 -12.56 6.62
C SER A 262 6.07 -11.30 7.19
N GLY A 263 5.68 -10.34 6.33
CA GLY A 263 5.13 -9.05 6.74
C GLY A 263 6.11 -8.08 7.39
N GLY A 264 7.41 -8.40 7.43
CA GLY A 264 8.42 -7.54 8.05
C GLY A 264 8.52 -6.14 7.43
N ASN A 265 8.34 -6.03 6.11
CA ASN A 265 8.39 -4.75 5.41
C ASN A 265 7.14 -3.92 5.69
N ALA A 266 5.94 -4.48 5.54
CA ALA A 266 4.69 -3.80 5.87
C ALA A 266 4.71 -3.31 7.34
N TYR A 267 5.12 -4.15 8.28
CA TYR A 267 5.24 -3.78 9.68
C TYR A 267 6.28 -2.68 9.92
N GLY A 268 7.47 -2.81 9.34
CA GLY A 268 8.54 -1.82 9.45
C GLY A 268 8.12 -0.44 8.93
N MET A 269 7.36 -0.41 7.83
CA MET A 269 6.79 0.80 7.26
C MET A 269 5.74 1.45 8.15
N VAL A 270 4.81 0.65 8.68
CA VAL A 270 3.83 1.13 9.66
C VAL A 270 4.54 1.74 10.87
N CYS A 271 5.54 1.07 11.43
CA CYS A 271 6.30 1.60 12.56
C CYS A 271 7.09 2.88 12.21
N ALA A 272 7.69 2.94 11.01
CA ALA A 272 8.40 4.14 10.55
C ALA A 272 7.45 5.33 10.41
N ALA A 273 6.26 5.10 9.85
CA ALA A 273 5.21 6.11 9.71
C ALA A 273 4.67 6.55 11.08
N LEU A 274 4.31 5.62 11.96
CA LEU A 274 3.76 5.95 13.29
C LEU A 274 4.69 6.82 14.14
N ARG A 275 6.01 6.68 14.01
CA ARG A 275 6.99 7.54 14.72
C ARG A 275 6.88 9.02 14.34
N ARG A 276 6.26 9.34 13.20
CA ARG A 276 6.09 10.71 12.71
C ARG A 276 4.83 11.38 13.25
N PHE A 277 3.99 10.61 13.90
CA PHE A 277 2.78 11.14 14.53
C PHE A 277 2.87 10.96 16.04
N SER A 278 3.30 12.01 16.73
CA SER A 278 3.46 12.02 18.19
C SER A 278 2.13 11.93 18.95
N SER A 279 1.02 12.29 18.31
CA SER A 279 -0.31 12.40 18.93
C SER A 279 -1.31 11.31 18.51
N ILE A 280 -0.89 10.34 17.69
CA ILE A 280 -1.79 9.27 17.21
C ILE A 280 -2.16 8.31 18.35
N PRO A 281 -3.46 8.07 18.61
CA PRO A 281 -3.92 7.07 19.57
C PRO A 281 -3.97 5.66 18.96
N VAL A 282 -2.95 5.27 18.18
CA VAL A 282 -2.85 3.89 17.66
C VAL A 282 -2.37 3.02 18.81
N GLN A 283 -3.23 2.08 19.20
CA GLN A 283 -2.96 1.19 20.33
C GLN A 283 -2.28 -0.09 19.87
N CYS A 284 -2.51 -0.49 18.60
CA CYS A 284 -2.05 -1.77 18.10
C CYS A 284 -1.74 -1.72 16.60
N VAL A 285 -0.74 -2.51 16.19
CA VAL A 285 -0.49 -2.87 14.79
C VAL A 285 -0.79 -4.36 14.64
N THR A 286 -1.81 -4.69 13.86
CA THR A 286 -2.20 -6.08 13.56
C THR A 286 -1.41 -6.55 12.35
N LEU A 287 -0.52 -7.52 12.55
CA LEU A 287 0.33 -8.07 11.49
C LEU A 287 -0.32 -9.32 10.88
N CYS A 288 -0.80 -9.20 9.63
CA CYS A 288 -1.40 -10.25 8.83
C CYS A 288 -0.35 -10.83 7.86
N LYS A 289 0.30 -11.92 8.26
CA LYS A 289 1.32 -12.61 7.46
C LYS A 289 0.71 -13.68 6.59
N GLU A 290 1.47 -14.12 5.57
CA GLU A 290 1.12 -15.27 4.73
C GLU A 290 -0.32 -15.19 4.18
N VAL A 291 -0.73 -14.00 3.75
CA VAL A 291 -2.01 -13.81 3.07
C VAL A 291 -1.87 -14.35 1.65
N ARG A 292 -2.49 -15.50 1.37
CA ARG A 292 -2.38 -16.26 0.12
C ARG A 292 -3.70 -16.42 -0.63
N SER A 293 -4.82 -16.04 -0.03
CA SER A 293 -6.15 -16.21 -0.63
C SER A 293 -6.94 -14.91 -0.71
N LEU A 294 -7.89 -14.86 -1.65
CA LEU A 294 -8.78 -13.71 -1.84
C LEU A 294 -9.76 -13.57 -0.66
N GLU A 295 -10.17 -14.69 -0.07
CA GLU A 295 -11.03 -14.72 1.12
C GLU A 295 -10.34 -14.08 2.32
N GLN A 296 -9.03 -14.32 2.50
CA GLN A 296 -8.25 -13.66 3.54
C GLN A 296 -8.20 -12.15 3.32
N ILE A 297 -7.97 -11.71 2.07
CA ILE A 297 -8.00 -10.29 1.71
C ILE A 297 -9.37 -9.67 2.03
N ASN A 298 -10.46 -10.32 1.63
CA ASN A 298 -11.82 -9.85 1.92
C ASN A 298 -12.06 -9.73 3.42
N HIS A 299 -11.65 -10.72 4.21
CA HIS A 299 -11.80 -10.70 5.65
C HIS A 299 -11.04 -9.53 6.29
N ILE A 300 -9.79 -9.31 5.87
CA ILE A 300 -8.97 -8.20 6.38
C ILE A 300 -9.59 -6.85 6.01
N ALA A 301 -10.04 -6.68 4.77
CA ALA A 301 -10.68 -5.43 4.33
C ALA A 301 -11.97 -5.15 5.12
N GLN A 302 -12.79 -6.17 5.37
CA GLN A 302 -14.01 -6.05 6.19
C GLN A 302 -13.69 -5.70 7.66
N GLU A 303 -12.66 -6.31 8.25
CA GLU A 303 -12.25 -6.02 9.62
C GLU A 303 -11.66 -4.60 9.74
N ALA A 304 -10.86 -4.18 8.76
CA ALA A 304 -10.32 -2.84 8.67
C ALA A 304 -11.45 -1.79 8.55
N LEU A 305 -12.46 -2.05 7.72
CA LEU A 305 -13.65 -1.22 7.63
C LEU A 305 -14.41 -1.14 8.96
N ALA A 306 -14.69 -2.28 9.58
CA ALA A 306 -15.44 -2.34 10.85
C ALA A 306 -14.74 -1.61 11.99
N THR A 307 -13.41 -1.46 11.92
CA THR A 307 -12.58 -0.80 12.93
C THR A 307 -12.17 0.62 12.54
N GLY A 308 -12.47 1.08 11.32
CA GLY A 308 -11.98 2.35 10.79
C GLY A 308 -10.45 2.43 10.75
N SER A 309 -9.79 1.31 10.44
CA SER A 309 -8.35 1.16 10.48
C SER A 309 -7.75 1.20 9.07
N PRO A 310 -6.58 1.82 8.86
CA PRO A 310 -5.94 1.79 7.56
C PRO A 310 -5.22 0.45 7.33
N VAL A 311 -5.06 0.09 6.05
CA VAL A 311 -4.39 -1.14 5.61
C VAL A 311 -3.12 -0.81 4.84
N VAL A 312 -1.96 -1.18 5.39
CA VAL A 312 -0.66 -1.05 4.72
C VAL A 312 -0.23 -2.44 4.30
N PHE A 313 0.08 -2.63 3.02
CA PHE A 313 0.35 -3.97 2.52
C PHE A 313 1.50 -4.07 1.53
N THR A 314 2.05 -5.29 1.45
CA THR A 314 3.10 -5.69 0.52
C THR A 314 2.75 -7.02 -0.11
N PHE A 315 2.38 -7.02 -1.39
CA PHE A 315 2.12 -8.22 -2.19
C PHE A 315 3.07 -8.27 -3.37
N ALA A 316 3.79 -9.39 -3.53
CA ALA A 316 4.64 -9.64 -4.70
C ALA A 316 3.80 -9.85 -5.96
N SER A 317 2.68 -10.56 -5.82
CA SER A 317 1.74 -10.79 -6.93
C SER A 317 0.98 -9.50 -7.28
N PRO A 318 1.05 -9.01 -8.53
CA PRO A 318 0.27 -7.86 -8.97
C PRO A 318 -1.25 -8.09 -8.86
N GLY A 319 -1.70 -9.34 -9.07
CA GLY A 319 -3.11 -9.73 -8.95
C GLY A 319 -3.63 -9.58 -7.52
N MET A 320 -2.86 -10.06 -6.53
CA MET A 320 -3.24 -9.92 -5.11
C MET A 320 -3.21 -8.47 -4.65
N SER A 321 -2.19 -7.68 -5.03
CA SER A 321 -2.17 -6.24 -4.75
C SER A 321 -3.40 -5.54 -5.33
N ARG A 322 -3.70 -5.76 -6.62
CA ARG A 322 -4.85 -5.15 -7.28
C ARG A 322 -6.15 -5.52 -6.58
N PHE A 323 -6.32 -6.79 -6.21
CA PHE A 323 -7.51 -7.25 -5.51
C PHE A 323 -7.64 -6.58 -4.13
N MET A 324 -6.57 -6.50 -3.34
CA MET A 324 -6.58 -5.80 -2.05
C MET A 324 -6.98 -4.32 -2.20
N ARG A 325 -6.43 -3.61 -3.19
CA ARG A 325 -6.82 -2.22 -3.49
C ARG A 325 -8.31 -2.11 -3.77
N GLN A 326 -8.83 -2.94 -4.68
CA GLN A 326 -10.24 -2.94 -5.03
C GLN A 326 -11.16 -3.20 -3.83
N GLN A 327 -10.78 -4.12 -2.93
CA GLN A 327 -11.57 -4.39 -1.72
C GLN A 327 -11.52 -3.21 -0.74
N CYS A 328 -10.37 -2.57 -0.57
CA CYS A 328 -10.25 -1.39 0.27
C CYS A 328 -11.06 -0.21 -0.31
N GLU A 329 -10.96 0.04 -1.62
CA GLU A 329 -11.71 1.10 -2.32
C GLU A 329 -13.22 0.88 -2.20
N ARG A 330 -13.71 -0.34 -2.50
CA ARG A 330 -15.13 -0.68 -2.37
C ARG A 330 -15.65 -0.54 -0.95
N GLY A 331 -14.81 -0.82 0.04
CA GLY A 331 -15.15 -0.68 1.45
C GLY A 331 -15.00 0.75 2.00
N GLY A 332 -14.39 1.69 1.26
CA GLY A 332 -14.01 2.99 1.82
C GLY A 332 -12.89 2.91 2.86
N VAL A 333 -12.04 1.88 2.81
CA VAL A 333 -10.91 1.67 3.69
C VAL A 333 -9.68 2.39 3.13
N HIS A 334 -9.05 3.26 3.93
CA HIS A 334 -7.79 3.87 3.55
C HIS A 334 -6.68 2.82 3.50
N TYR A 335 -5.84 2.87 2.45
CA TYR A 335 -4.82 1.86 2.24
C TYR A 335 -3.53 2.45 1.66
N ALA A 336 -2.45 1.68 1.77
CA ALA A 336 -1.18 1.96 1.09
C ALA A 336 -0.56 0.65 0.56
N ASP A 337 -0.36 0.58 -0.76
CA ASP A 337 0.48 -0.44 -1.39
C ASP A 337 1.92 0.06 -1.41
N VAL A 338 2.78 -0.57 -0.60
CA VAL A 338 4.19 -0.17 -0.55
C VAL A 338 5.02 -0.91 -1.60
N PHE A 339 4.61 -2.10 -2.04
CA PHE A 339 5.51 -3.00 -2.76
C PHE A 339 5.38 -2.88 -4.28
N GLN A 340 4.17 -2.80 -4.84
CA GLN A 340 4.03 -2.75 -6.30
C GLN A 340 4.66 -1.51 -6.95
N PRO A 341 4.54 -0.29 -6.38
CA PRO A 341 5.26 0.86 -6.93
C PRO A 341 6.77 0.64 -7.00
N LEU A 342 7.35 -0.02 -5.98
CA LEU A 342 8.77 -0.36 -5.93
C LEU A 342 9.13 -1.40 -7.00
N VAL A 343 8.33 -2.46 -7.14
CA VAL A 343 8.56 -3.49 -8.17
C VAL A 343 8.53 -2.88 -9.56
N LEU A 344 7.56 -2.02 -9.87
CA LEU A 344 7.49 -1.34 -11.18
C LEU A 344 8.68 -0.39 -11.41
N ALA A 345 9.15 0.31 -10.37
CA ALA A 345 10.33 1.16 -10.47
C ALA A 345 11.60 0.34 -10.75
N PHE A 346 11.74 -0.83 -10.10
CA PHE A 346 12.85 -1.74 -10.32
C PHE A 346 12.79 -2.40 -11.70
N GLU A 347 11.61 -2.82 -12.16
CA GLU A 347 11.41 -3.37 -13.50
C GLU A 347 11.92 -2.40 -14.56
N LYS A 348 11.48 -1.14 -14.48
CA LYS A 348 11.95 -0.07 -15.39
C LYS A 348 13.44 0.22 -15.24
N TYR A 349 13.96 0.22 -14.02
CA TYR A 349 15.37 0.54 -13.75
C TYR A 349 16.33 -0.55 -14.22
N LEU A 350 15.97 -1.82 -13.97
CA LEU A 350 16.75 -2.99 -14.33
C LEU A 350 16.52 -3.40 -15.79
N ASP A 351 15.43 -2.94 -16.41
CA ASP A 351 14.95 -3.37 -17.73
C ASP A 351 14.75 -4.89 -17.76
N TYR A 352 14.09 -5.40 -16.71
CA TYR A 352 13.91 -6.83 -16.48
C TYR A 352 12.59 -7.09 -15.75
N PRO A 353 11.76 -8.05 -16.19
CA PRO A 353 10.47 -8.31 -15.56
C PRO A 353 10.62 -8.97 -14.18
N PRO A 354 9.73 -8.68 -13.21
CA PRO A 354 9.73 -9.35 -11.92
C PRO A 354 9.15 -10.77 -11.99
N VAL A 355 9.53 -11.64 -11.06
CA VAL A 355 8.91 -12.98 -10.91
C VAL A 355 7.47 -12.91 -10.43
N GLY A 356 7.12 -11.93 -9.59
CA GLY A 356 5.77 -11.75 -9.08
C GLY A 356 5.32 -12.85 -8.11
N VAL A 357 6.28 -13.58 -7.51
CA VAL A 357 6.02 -14.64 -6.53
C VAL A 357 6.44 -14.20 -5.13
N PRO A 358 5.66 -14.54 -4.09
CA PRO A 358 6.04 -14.21 -2.71
C PRO A 358 7.37 -14.86 -2.35
N GLY A 359 8.31 -14.07 -1.81
CA GLY A 359 9.66 -14.52 -1.48
C GLY A 359 10.70 -14.36 -2.61
N GLY A 360 10.25 -14.17 -3.86
CA GLY A 360 11.16 -13.92 -4.99
C GLY A 360 12.13 -15.08 -5.28
N HIS A 361 13.32 -14.76 -5.78
CA HIS A 361 14.35 -15.70 -6.23
C HIS A 361 15.12 -16.42 -5.11
N ASP A 362 14.93 -16.06 -3.84
CA ASP A 362 15.73 -16.59 -2.71
C ASP A 362 15.23 -17.96 -2.20
N LEU A 363 14.52 -18.71 -3.04
CA LEU A 363 14.18 -20.11 -2.79
C LEU A 363 15.36 -21.06 -3.07
N SER A 364 16.58 -20.54 -3.24
CA SER A 364 17.81 -21.30 -3.50
C SER A 364 18.29 -22.16 -2.33
N GLY A 365 17.53 -22.26 -1.24
CA GLY A 365 17.61 -23.43 -0.36
C GLY A 365 16.83 -24.59 -0.98
N ASP A 366 17.46 -25.37 -1.85
CA ASP A 366 17.01 -26.71 -2.28
C ASP A 366 15.56 -26.87 -2.81
N TYR A 367 14.95 -25.84 -3.41
CA TYR A 367 13.72 -26.03 -4.21
C TYR A 367 14.01 -26.52 -5.65
N SER A 368 14.92 -27.50 -5.78
CA SER A 368 15.16 -28.24 -7.02
C SER A 368 14.44 -29.60 -7.03
N HIS A 369 13.20 -29.65 -6.57
CA HIS A 369 12.35 -30.83 -6.70
C HIS A 369 11.01 -30.47 -7.38
N ASP A 370 10.78 -31.10 -8.53
CA ASP A 370 9.48 -31.37 -9.15
C ASP A 370 8.64 -30.21 -9.70
N TRP A 371 9.20 -29.43 -10.62
CA TRP A 371 8.36 -28.77 -11.66
C TRP A 371 8.61 -29.30 -13.08
N ASP A 372 9.40 -30.37 -13.24
CA ASP A 372 9.54 -31.04 -14.51
C ASP A 372 8.40 -32.07 -14.72
N VAL A 373 7.73 -31.92 -15.86
CA VAL A 373 6.85 -32.87 -16.56
C VAL A 373 5.39 -32.94 -16.12
N LEU A 374 4.56 -32.05 -16.67
CA LEU A 374 3.29 -32.52 -17.26
C LEU A 374 3.55 -32.79 -18.76
N PRO A 375 3.23 -34.00 -19.27
CA PRO A 375 3.42 -34.29 -20.68
C PRO A 375 2.43 -33.46 -21.50
N VAL A 376 2.95 -32.64 -22.40
CA VAL A 376 2.16 -32.00 -23.44
C VAL A 376 1.83 -33.09 -24.46
N GLY A 377 0.70 -33.75 -24.28
CA GLY A 377 0.11 -34.66 -25.27
C GLY A 377 -0.66 -33.84 -26.30
N LEU A 378 -0.23 -33.92 -27.55
CA LEU A 378 -0.99 -33.53 -28.74
C LEU A 378 -2.22 -34.44 -28.94
#